data_AF-A0A3B0T992-F1
#
_entry.id   AF-A0A3B0T992-F1
#
_cell.length_a   1.000
_cell.length_b   1.000
_cell.length_c   1.000
_cell.angle_alpha   90.00
_cell.angle_beta   90.00
_cell.angle_gamma   90.00
#
_symmetry.space_group_name_H-M   'P 1'
#
loop_
_entity.id
_entity.type
_entity.pdbx_description
1 polymer ?
#
loop_
_entity_poly.entity_id
_entity_poly.type
_entity_poly.pdbx_seq_one_letter_code
_entity_poly.pdbx_strand_id
1 'polypeptide(L)'
;MARALLIVLALALLRPAPAPAQELVTNLSKYLISIQSTFTGAELLLFGAVEGRQLDRQTDIAIVVRGPSTDIVVRRKARVSGIWVNYDAASIKAVPGYYAVVSTRPLDQIAAPEVLQRHGIGAANLHFAIAPPPGVDAAPFRQAVVRLRAGQDLFQSDTNGVVFLGKTLFRANVTMPANVPDGVFSASVYLFQDGNLIHAQTTPLYVSKAGFERLVYDLANRQPLTYGILAVIIAVFAGWAASVAFRRS
;
A
#
# COMPACT_ATOMS: atom_id res chain seq x y z
N MET A 1 -66.15 13.72 29.54
CA MET A 1 -64.99 12.86 29.87
C MET A 1 -64.68 11.83 28.77
N ALA A 2 -65.66 11.16 28.17
CA ALA A 2 -65.44 10.16 27.11
C ALA A 2 -64.65 10.65 25.87
N ARG A 3 -64.86 11.91 25.44
CA ARG A 3 -64.12 12.50 24.30
C ARG A 3 -62.63 12.73 24.57
N ALA A 4 -62.27 13.06 25.81
CA ALA A 4 -60.87 13.24 26.19
C ALA A 4 -60.13 11.89 26.23
N LEU A 5 -60.83 10.82 26.64
CA LEU A 5 -60.28 9.46 26.65
C LEU A 5 -59.99 8.94 25.24
N LEU A 6 -60.85 9.26 24.27
CA LEU A 6 -60.68 8.87 22.86
C LEU A 6 -59.48 9.56 22.20
N ILE A 7 -59.20 10.81 22.55
CA ILE A 7 -58.06 11.56 21.99
C ILE A 7 -56.74 11.00 22.54
N VAL A 8 -56.68 10.66 23.84
CA VAL A 8 -55.49 10.06 24.44
C VAL A 8 -55.22 8.66 23.85
N LEU A 9 -56.26 7.88 23.59
CA LEU A 9 -56.12 6.56 22.96
C LEU A 9 -55.67 6.66 21.49
N ALA A 10 -56.18 7.65 20.74
CA ALA A 10 -55.76 7.91 19.36
C ALA A 10 -54.30 8.38 19.27
N LEU A 11 -53.82 9.17 20.23
CA LEU A 11 -52.42 9.61 20.28
C LEU A 11 -51.47 8.47 20.70
N ALA A 12 -51.93 7.54 21.55
CA ALA A 12 -51.15 6.36 21.94
C ALA A 12 -50.98 5.33 20.81
N LEU A 13 -51.83 5.39 19.77
CA LEU A 13 -51.74 4.55 18.59
C LEU A 13 -50.81 5.13 17.49
N LEU A 14 -50.36 6.38 17.64
CA LEU A 14 -49.31 6.97 16.81
C LEU A 14 -47.93 6.43 17.24
N ARG A 15 -47.69 5.14 17.03
CA ARG A 15 -46.32 4.61 17.09
C ARG A 15 -45.53 5.21 15.94
N PRO A 16 -44.39 5.89 16.19
CA PRO A 16 -43.51 6.29 15.10
C PRO A 16 -43.12 5.03 14.33
N ALA A 17 -43.41 5.01 13.03
CA ALA A 17 -42.93 3.95 12.17
C ALA A 17 -41.40 3.88 12.35
N PRO A 18 -40.81 2.69 12.55
CA PRO A 18 -39.36 2.57 12.57
C PRO A 18 -38.86 3.15 11.25
N ALA A 19 -38.07 4.22 11.33
CA ALA A 19 -37.40 4.76 10.16
C ALA A 19 -36.67 3.60 9.49
N PRO A 20 -36.78 3.42 8.16
CA PRO A 20 -36.05 2.35 7.48
C PRO A 20 -34.59 2.47 7.89
N ALA A 21 -34.09 1.46 8.60
CA ALA A 21 -32.69 1.39 9.00
C ALA A 21 -31.88 1.52 7.71
N GLN A 22 -31.17 2.64 7.57
CA GLN A 22 -30.33 2.91 6.41
C GLN A 22 -29.23 1.87 6.42
N GLU A 23 -29.41 0.85 5.59
CA GLU A 23 -28.48 -0.26 5.45
C GLU A 23 -27.30 0.25 4.62
N LEU A 24 -26.33 0.78 5.36
CA LEU A 24 -25.06 1.30 4.91
C LEU A 24 -24.35 0.26 4.04
N VAL A 25 -23.49 0.70 3.12
CA VAL A 25 -22.48 -0.21 2.58
C VAL A 25 -21.69 -0.74 3.78
N THR A 26 -21.59 -2.06 3.96
CA THR A 26 -21.01 -2.62 5.20
C THR A 26 -19.74 -3.41 4.96
N ASN A 27 -19.43 -3.80 3.71
CA ASN A 27 -18.35 -4.74 3.48
C ASN A 27 -17.69 -4.65 2.10
N LEU A 28 -16.42 -5.08 2.08
CA LEU A 28 -15.67 -5.47 0.89
C LEU A 28 -15.75 -6.99 0.77
N SER A 29 -16.51 -7.49 -0.20
CA SER A 29 -17.00 -8.88 -0.14
C SER A 29 -15.96 -9.90 -0.55
N LYS A 30 -15.26 -9.63 -1.66
CA LYS A 30 -14.13 -10.42 -2.16
C LYS A 30 -13.21 -9.49 -2.94
N TYR A 31 -11.92 -9.56 -2.67
CA TYR A 31 -10.93 -8.98 -3.57
C TYR A 31 -9.78 -9.96 -3.85
N LEU A 32 -9.27 -9.89 -5.09
CA LEU A 32 -8.13 -10.68 -5.54
C LEU A 32 -6.94 -9.75 -5.76
N ILE A 33 -5.80 -10.14 -5.20
CA ILE A 33 -4.53 -9.46 -5.42
C ILE A 33 -3.66 -10.37 -6.28
N SER A 34 -3.27 -9.90 -7.46
CA SER A 34 -2.31 -10.59 -8.33
C SER A 34 -1.04 -9.76 -8.46
N ILE A 35 0.12 -10.39 -8.26
CA ILE A 35 1.44 -9.78 -8.46
C ILE A 35 2.04 -10.35 -9.73
N GLN A 36 2.19 -9.51 -10.75
CA GLN A 36 2.94 -9.85 -11.95
C GLN A 36 4.33 -9.23 -11.86
N SER A 37 5.32 -10.04 -11.48
CA SER A 37 6.72 -9.59 -11.36
C SER A 37 7.50 -9.88 -12.63
N THR A 38 8.17 -8.84 -13.15
CA THR A 38 9.03 -8.83 -14.34
C THR A 38 10.42 -8.30 -13.98
N PHE A 39 11.39 -8.34 -14.91
CA PHE A 39 12.73 -7.79 -14.68
C PHE A 39 12.74 -6.25 -14.52
N THR A 40 11.70 -5.57 -15.00
CA THR A 40 11.57 -4.11 -14.98
C THR A 40 10.70 -3.58 -13.82
N GLY A 41 10.13 -4.47 -13.00
CA GLY A 41 9.23 -4.11 -11.90
C GLY A 41 8.11 -5.12 -11.71
N ALA A 42 7.19 -4.83 -10.79
CA ALA A 42 6.01 -5.66 -10.55
C ALA A 42 4.73 -4.83 -10.64
N GLU A 43 3.63 -5.45 -11.10
CA GLU A 43 2.31 -4.84 -11.13
C GLU A 43 1.40 -5.55 -10.13
N LEU A 44 0.74 -4.77 -9.27
CA LEU A 44 -0.25 -5.24 -8.31
C LEU A 44 -1.65 -4.89 -8.81
N LEU A 45 -2.36 -5.91 -9.27
CA LEU A 45 -3.74 -5.78 -9.72
C LEU A 45 -4.67 -6.13 -8.55
N LEU A 46 -5.50 -5.18 -8.15
CA LEU A 46 -6.55 -5.38 -7.15
C LEU A 46 -7.91 -5.28 -7.81
N PHE A 47 -8.75 -6.29 -7.58
CA PHE A 47 -10.16 -6.28 -7.96
C PHE A 47 -10.98 -6.47 -6.72
N GLY A 48 -12.05 -5.70 -6.53
CA GLY A 48 -12.97 -5.93 -5.42
C GLY A 48 -14.40 -5.57 -5.76
N ALA A 49 -15.30 -5.97 -4.88
CA ALA A 49 -16.71 -5.59 -4.93
C ALA A 49 -17.12 -4.92 -3.61
N VAL A 50 -17.90 -3.87 -3.75
CA VAL A 50 -18.61 -3.21 -2.65
C VAL A 50 -20.03 -3.74 -2.62
N GLU A 51 -20.48 -4.24 -1.46
CA GLU A 51 -21.85 -4.70 -1.25
C GLU A 51 -22.60 -3.78 -0.27
N GLY A 52 -23.87 -3.51 -0.58
CA GLY A 52 -24.75 -2.68 0.25
C GLY A 52 -25.98 -2.22 -0.51
N ARG A 53 -27.01 -1.75 0.21
CA ARG A 53 -28.26 -1.27 -0.42
C ARG A 53 -28.19 0.22 -0.82
N GLN A 54 -27.21 0.95 -0.28
CA GLN A 54 -27.00 2.39 -0.51
C GLN A 54 -25.82 2.72 -1.46
N LEU A 55 -25.72 1.97 -2.57
CA LEU A 55 -24.69 2.20 -3.60
C LEU A 55 -24.86 3.52 -4.37
N ASP A 56 -26.00 4.20 -4.23
CA ASP A 56 -26.24 5.51 -4.83
C ASP A 56 -25.58 6.66 -4.06
N ARG A 57 -25.04 6.39 -2.86
CA ARG A 57 -24.25 7.36 -2.09
C ARG A 57 -22.82 7.43 -2.61
N GLN A 58 -22.17 8.56 -2.34
CA GLN A 58 -20.78 8.75 -2.75
C GLN A 58 -19.89 7.74 -2.02
N THR A 59 -19.36 6.80 -2.79
CA THR A 59 -18.54 5.69 -2.30
C THR A 59 -17.16 5.82 -2.91
N ASP A 60 -16.16 5.88 -2.04
CA ASP A 60 -14.77 6.09 -2.43
C ASP A 60 -13.91 4.97 -1.86
N ILE A 61 -12.88 4.62 -2.60
CA ILE A 61 -11.89 3.63 -2.18
C ILE A 61 -10.51 4.28 -2.20
N ALA A 62 -9.73 4.00 -1.16
CA ALA A 62 -8.31 4.25 -1.13
C ALA A 62 -7.57 2.95 -0.81
N ILE A 63 -6.56 2.63 -1.59
CA ILE A 63 -5.72 1.45 -1.44
C ILE A 63 -4.33 1.96 -1.08
N VAL A 64 -3.77 1.44 0.01
CA VAL A 64 -2.43 1.78 0.46
C VAL A 64 -1.57 0.54 0.48
N VAL A 65 -0.46 0.57 -0.24
CA VAL A 65 0.53 -0.51 -0.26
C VAL A 65 1.78 -0.04 0.47
N ARG A 66 2.25 -0.82 1.45
CA ARG A 66 3.44 -0.51 2.24
C ARG A 66 4.43 -1.67 2.18
N GLY A 67 5.68 -1.37 1.91
CA GLY A 67 6.78 -2.33 1.97
C GLY A 67 7.39 -2.46 3.37
N PRO A 68 8.37 -3.35 3.52
CA PRO A 68 9.08 -3.55 4.78
C PRO A 68 9.71 -2.23 5.24
N SER A 69 9.58 -1.94 6.54
CA SER A 69 10.10 -0.71 7.12
C SER A 69 11.58 -0.84 7.47
N THR A 70 12.33 0.24 7.28
CA THR A 70 13.76 0.31 7.58
C THR A 70 14.13 1.63 8.24
N ASP A 71 15.23 1.62 8.98
CA ASP A 71 15.78 2.80 9.61
C ASP A 71 16.75 3.50 8.65
N ILE A 72 16.60 4.81 8.51
CA ILE A 72 17.45 5.60 7.61
C ILE A 72 18.03 6.82 8.32
N VAL A 73 19.12 7.34 7.77
CA VAL A 73 19.72 8.60 8.20
C VAL A 73 19.61 9.61 7.07
N VAL A 74 18.92 10.72 7.33
CA VAL A 74 18.79 11.83 6.38
C VAL A 74 19.73 12.94 6.78
N ARG A 75 20.49 13.46 5.80
CA ARG A 75 21.44 14.55 6.01
C ARG A 75 20.96 15.83 5.35
N ARG A 76 21.01 16.93 6.10
CA ARG A 76 20.75 18.29 5.59
C ARG A 76 22.07 18.89 5.10
N LYS A 77 22.12 19.24 3.82
CA LYS A 77 23.23 20.02 3.27
C LYS A 77 23.00 21.50 3.57
N ALA A 78 24.04 22.18 4.05
CA ALA A 78 24.06 23.63 4.18
C ALA A 78 25.27 24.18 3.42
N ARG A 79 25.16 25.43 2.97
CA ARG A 79 26.28 26.11 2.33
C ARG A 79 27.03 26.90 3.38
N VAL A 80 28.28 26.50 3.65
CA VAL A 80 29.17 27.17 4.60
C VAL A 80 30.38 27.64 3.82
N SER A 81 30.68 28.94 3.88
CA SER A 81 31.83 29.55 3.19
C SER A 81 31.91 29.18 1.71
N GLY A 82 30.76 29.17 1.01
CA GLY A 82 30.69 28.89 -0.43
C GLY A 82 30.64 27.41 -0.83
N ILE A 83 30.91 26.48 0.09
CA ILE A 83 30.96 25.02 -0.15
C ILE A 83 29.74 24.33 0.46
N TRP A 84 29.23 23.29 -0.21
CA TRP A 84 28.16 22.44 0.33
C TRP A 84 28.72 21.41 1.30
N VAL A 85 28.29 21.49 2.56
CA VAL A 85 28.68 20.53 3.61
C VAL A 85 27.44 19.83 4.16
N ASN A 86 27.58 18.56 4.54
CA ASN A 86 26.56 17.86 5.31
C ASN A 86 26.57 18.44 6.73
N TYR A 87 25.60 19.30 7.03
CA TYR A 87 25.59 20.10 8.25
C TYR A 87 24.89 19.36 9.40
N ASP A 88 23.67 18.88 9.17
CA ASP A 88 22.92 18.11 10.17
C ASP A 88 22.59 16.71 9.65
N ALA A 89 22.37 15.78 10.58
CA ALA A 89 21.85 14.45 10.30
C ALA A 89 20.74 14.10 11.30
N ALA A 90 19.66 13.49 10.83
CA ALA A 90 18.62 12.94 11.67
C ALA A 90 18.43 11.45 11.36
N SER A 91 18.35 10.63 12.41
CA SER A 91 17.92 9.24 12.27
C SER A 91 16.40 9.20 12.21
N ILE A 92 15.88 8.41 11.28
CA ILE A 92 14.44 8.26 11.06
C ILE A 92 14.12 6.78 11.10
N LYS A 93 13.24 6.41 12.01
CA LYS A 93 12.89 5.02 12.29
C LYS A 93 11.64 4.60 11.55
N ALA A 94 11.56 3.31 11.22
CA ALA A 94 10.39 2.67 10.62
C ALA A 94 9.89 3.35 9.33
N VAL A 95 10.79 3.77 8.45
CA VAL A 95 10.42 4.33 7.14
C VAL A 95 10.05 3.19 6.20
N PRO A 96 8.84 3.18 5.61
CA PRO A 96 8.48 2.16 4.63
C PRO A 96 9.47 2.17 3.46
N GLY A 97 9.98 1.00 3.09
CA GLY A 97 10.86 0.85 1.94
C GLY A 97 10.14 1.10 0.60
N TYR A 98 8.82 0.97 0.59
CA TYR A 98 7.92 1.33 -0.50
C TYR A 98 6.60 1.83 0.09
N TYR A 99 5.98 2.81 -0.56
CA TYR A 99 4.66 3.33 -0.20
C TYR A 99 3.94 3.76 -1.46
N ALA A 100 2.74 3.24 -1.68
CA ALA A 100 1.86 3.76 -2.72
C ALA A 100 0.45 3.95 -2.17
N VAL A 101 -0.18 5.04 -2.58
CA VAL A 101 -1.61 5.25 -2.37
C VAL A 101 -2.29 5.38 -3.72
N VAL A 102 -3.35 4.62 -3.93
CA VAL A 102 -4.18 4.71 -5.13
C VAL A 102 -5.62 4.90 -4.70
N SER A 103 -6.29 5.91 -5.23
CA SER A 103 -7.63 6.27 -4.79
C SER A 103 -8.58 6.56 -5.95
N THR A 104 -9.86 6.53 -5.65
CA THR A 104 -10.95 6.85 -6.58
C THR A 104 -11.01 8.33 -6.96
N ARG A 105 -10.63 9.22 -6.02
CA ARG A 105 -10.61 10.68 -6.15
C ARG A 105 -9.45 11.27 -5.33
N PRO A 106 -9.14 12.57 -5.44
CA PRO A 106 -8.19 13.23 -4.54
C PRO A 106 -8.51 12.98 -3.07
N LEU A 107 -7.50 12.66 -2.27
CA LEU A 107 -7.68 12.19 -0.88
C LEU A 107 -8.41 13.19 0.01
N ASP A 108 -8.15 14.48 -0.20
CA ASP A 108 -8.80 15.62 0.46
C ASP A 108 -10.31 15.72 0.16
N GLN A 109 -10.77 15.09 -0.93
CA GLN A 109 -12.19 15.00 -1.28
C GLN A 109 -12.84 13.69 -0.83
N ILE A 110 -12.04 12.71 -0.38
CA ILE A 110 -12.50 11.39 0.07
C ILE A 110 -12.84 11.40 1.55
N ALA A 111 -11.99 12.02 2.38
CA ALA A 111 -12.16 12.02 3.84
C ALA A 111 -11.48 13.23 4.48
N ALA A 112 -11.89 13.54 5.71
CA ALA A 112 -11.28 14.61 6.49
C ALA A 112 -9.79 14.32 6.78
N PRO A 113 -8.92 15.36 6.85
CA PRO A 113 -7.49 15.20 7.08
C PRO A 113 -7.15 14.35 8.31
N GLU A 114 -7.95 14.42 9.37
CA GLU A 114 -7.76 13.67 10.61
C GLU A 114 -7.92 12.17 10.40
N VAL A 115 -8.86 11.76 9.54
CA VAL A 115 -9.10 10.35 9.18
C VAL A 115 -7.94 9.84 8.33
N LEU A 116 -7.53 10.62 7.33
CA LEU A 116 -6.39 10.27 6.47
C LEU A 116 -5.10 10.16 7.27
N GLN A 117 -4.86 11.09 8.19
CA GLN A 117 -3.71 11.09 9.08
C GLN A 117 -3.72 9.84 9.95
N ARG A 118 -4.82 9.57 10.67
CA ARG A 118 -4.95 8.40 11.55
C ARG A 118 -4.61 7.08 10.86
N HIS A 119 -4.98 6.93 9.60
CA HIS A 119 -4.73 5.71 8.82
C HIS A 119 -3.48 5.78 7.92
N GLY A 120 -2.73 6.89 7.97
CA GLY A 120 -1.52 7.11 7.18
C GLY A 120 -1.76 7.03 5.67
N ILE A 121 -2.91 7.54 5.21
CA ILE A 121 -3.33 7.57 3.80
C ILE A 121 -2.81 8.86 3.18
N GLY A 122 -1.94 8.77 2.18
CA GLY A 122 -1.11 9.86 1.67
C GLY A 122 0.28 9.89 2.30
N ALA A 123 1.32 10.11 1.48
CA ALA A 123 2.71 10.11 1.94
C ALA A 123 3.01 11.21 3.00
N ALA A 124 2.29 12.33 2.93
CA ALA A 124 2.38 13.40 3.93
C ALA A 124 1.85 12.98 5.31
N ASN A 125 0.93 12.02 5.35
CA ASN A 125 0.27 11.50 6.53
C ASN A 125 1.01 10.32 7.18
N LEU A 126 2.18 9.94 6.64
CA LEU A 126 3.02 8.92 7.22
C LEU A 126 3.64 9.39 8.54
N HIS A 127 3.56 8.55 9.55
CA HIS A 127 4.18 8.79 10.85
C HIS A 127 5.61 8.27 10.83
N PHE A 128 6.56 9.21 10.91
CA PHE A 128 7.98 8.90 11.07
C PHE A 128 8.41 9.27 12.48
N ALA A 129 9.11 8.35 13.15
CA ALA A 129 9.85 8.69 14.35
C ALA A 129 11.20 9.30 13.95
N ILE A 130 11.31 10.62 14.09
CA ILE A 130 12.49 11.40 13.68
C ILE A 130 13.24 11.81 14.95
N ALA A 131 14.53 11.49 15.01
CA ALA A 131 15.44 11.95 16.05
C ALA A 131 16.42 12.99 15.46
N PRO A 132 16.04 14.28 15.47
CA PRO A 132 16.93 15.36 15.02
C PRO A 132 17.96 15.71 16.11
N PRO A 133 19.04 16.42 15.77
CA PRO A 133 19.95 16.99 16.76
C PRO A 133 19.24 17.98 17.70
N PRO A 134 19.75 18.19 18.93
CA PRO A 134 19.19 19.16 19.87
C PRO A 134 19.08 20.56 19.24
N GLY A 135 17.92 21.20 19.40
CA GLY A 135 17.67 22.55 18.86
C GLY A 135 17.34 22.60 17.37
N VAL A 136 17.21 21.45 16.69
CA VAL A 136 16.88 21.40 15.25
C VAL A 136 15.44 20.88 15.04
N ASP A 137 14.68 21.55 14.19
CA ASP A 137 13.33 21.14 13.81
C ASP A 137 13.31 19.84 12.98
N ALA A 138 12.36 18.95 13.26
CA ALA A 138 12.15 17.69 12.56
C ALA A 138 11.40 17.86 11.21
N ALA A 139 10.63 18.94 11.03
CA ALA A 139 9.79 19.12 9.84
C ALA A 139 10.57 19.12 8.51
N PRO A 140 11.75 19.76 8.39
CA PRO A 140 12.56 19.69 7.17
C PRO A 140 13.03 18.28 6.83
N PHE A 141 13.35 17.45 7.84
CA PHE A 141 13.77 16.06 7.64
C PHE A 141 12.60 15.20 7.15
N ARG A 142 11.39 15.41 7.69
CA ARG A 142 10.17 14.75 7.21
C ARG A 142 9.94 15.01 5.72
N GLN A 143 9.94 16.29 5.34
CA GLN A 143 9.74 16.69 3.94
C GLN A 143 10.83 16.12 3.04
N ALA A 144 12.08 16.10 3.52
CA ALA A 144 13.20 15.52 2.79
C ALA A 144 13.03 14.02 2.53
N VAL A 145 12.57 13.22 3.50
CA VAL A 145 12.28 11.79 3.29
C VAL A 145 11.26 11.59 2.19
N VAL A 146 10.10 12.24 2.32
CA VAL A 146 8.99 12.08 1.37
C VAL A 146 9.46 12.46 -0.03
N ARG A 147 10.15 13.60 -0.16
CA ARG A 147 10.69 14.06 -1.45
C ARG A 147 11.72 13.10 -2.04
N LEU A 148 12.68 12.63 -1.24
CA LEU A 148 13.74 11.73 -1.71
C LEU A 148 13.18 10.37 -2.15
N ARG A 149 12.20 9.84 -1.42
CA ARG A 149 11.55 8.57 -1.76
C ARG A 149 10.63 8.71 -2.97
N ALA A 150 9.92 9.84 -3.10
CA ALA A 150 9.10 10.13 -4.27
C ALA A 150 9.97 10.24 -5.53
N GLY A 151 11.13 10.91 -5.46
CA GLY A 151 12.07 10.98 -6.58
C GLY A 151 12.76 9.65 -6.95
N GLN A 152 12.54 8.58 -6.18
CA GLN A 152 13.00 7.22 -6.47
C GLN A 152 11.85 6.30 -6.94
N ASP A 153 10.65 6.86 -7.15
CA ASP A 153 9.39 6.14 -7.42
C ASP A 153 9.00 5.15 -6.30
N LEU A 154 9.60 5.28 -5.12
CA LEU A 154 9.27 4.43 -3.98
C LEU A 154 8.04 4.94 -3.23
N PHE A 155 7.79 6.25 -3.26
CA PHE A 155 6.60 6.88 -2.69
C PHE A 155 5.73 7.43 -3.81
N GLN A 156 4.63 6.75 -4.11
CA GLN A 156 3.74 7.08 -5.21
C GLN A 156 2.33 7.44 -4.72
N SER A 157 1.65 8.27 -5.50
CA SER A 157 0.26 8.66 -5.25
C SER A 157 -0.46 8.78 -6.57
N ASP A 158 -1.49 7.95 -6.77
CA ASP A 158 -2.38 8.02 -7.92
C ASP A 158 -3.80 8.30 -7.46
N THR A 159 -4.15 9.58 -7.48
CA THR A 159 -5.52 10.03 -7.28
C THR A 159 -6.27 9.84 -8.59
N ASN A 160 -7.23 8.91 -8.62
CA ASN A 160 -7.99 8.38 -9.77
C ASN A 160 -7.50 7.02 -10.33
N GLY A 161 -6.55 6.34 -9.69
CA GLY A 161 -6.12 5.00 -10.12
C GLY A 161 -7.08 3.86 -9.71
N VAL A 162 -8.12 4.14 -8.92
CA VAL A 162 -9.21 3.18 -8.67
C VAL A 162 -10.39 3.51 -9.58
N VAL A 163 -10.78 2.54 -10.41
CA VAL A 163 -11.87 2.68 -11.38
C VAL A 163 -13.01 1.74 -11.00
N PHE A 164 -14.21 2.28 -10.87
CA PHE A 164 -15.42 1.48 -10.72
C PHE A 164 -15.90 0.94 -12.07
N LEU A 165 -16.15 -0.37 -12.12
CA LEU A 165 -16.75 -1.10 -13.22
C LEU A 165 -18.24 -1.28 -12.91
N GLY A 166 -19.04 -0.25 -13.19
CA GLY A 166 -20.44 -0.20 -12.78
C GLY A 166 -20.62 0.43 -11.40
N LYS A 167 -21.51 -0.12 -10.56
CA LYS A 167 -21.84 0.44 -9.24
C LYS A 167 -21.13 -0.25 -8.06
N THR A 168 -20.66 -1.48 -8.25
CA THR A 168 -20.18 -2.33 -7.14
C THR A 168 -18.75 -2.80 -7.32
N LEU A 169 -18.37 -3.14 -8.54
CA LEU A 169 -17.04 -3.66 -8.84
C LEU A 169 -16.05 -2.52 -9.01
N PHE A 170 -14.84 -2.70 -8.50
CA PHE A 170 -13.74 -1.78 -8.73
C PHE A 170 -12.47 -2.54 -9.10
N ARG A 171 -11.61 -1.85 -9.83
CA ARG A 171 -10.28 -2.28 -10.22
C ARG A 171 -9.30 -1.19 -9.82
N ALA A 172 -8.13 -1.60 -9.35
CA ALA A 172 -7.00 -0.72 -9.18
C ALA A 172 -5.72 -1.40 -9.63
N ASN A 173 -4.78 -0.61 -10.10
CA ASN A 173 -3.44 -1.06 -10.43
C ASN A 173 -2.44 -0.23 -9.61
N VAL A 174 -1.52 -0.91 -8.93
CA VAL A 174 -0.39 -0.29 -8.24
C VAL A 174 0.91 -0.80 -8.88
N THR A 175 1.69 0.10 -9.45
CA THR A 175 2.96 -0.22 -10.10
C THR A 175 4.12 -0.16 -9.12
N MET A 176 4.88 -1.25 -9.02
CA MET A 176 6.07 -1.35 -8.18
C MET A 176 7.33 -1.28 -9.06
N PRO A 177 8.22 -0.30 -8.87
CA PRO A 177 9.46 -0.21 -9.63
C PRO A 177 10.41 -1.37 -9.29
N ALA A 178 11.37 -1.67 -10.17
CA ALA A 178 12.33 -2.76 -9.95
C ALA A 178 13.25 -2.58 -8.72
N ASN A 179 13.35 -1.35 -8.20
CA ASN A 179 14.17 -1.01 -7.04
C ASN A 179 13.44 -1.19 -5.69
N VAL A 180 12.22 -1.74 -5.67
CA VAL A 180 11.53 -2.05 -4.41
C VAL A 180 12.30 -3.11 -3.61
N PRO A 181 12.34 -2.98 -2.27
CA PRO A 181 13.00 -3.96 -1.43
C PRO A 181 12.21 -5.27 -1.40
N ASP A 182 12.94 -6.39 -1.30
CA ASP A 182 12.36 -7.70 -1.02
C ASP A 182 11.83 -7.75 0.43
N GLY A 183 10.71 -8.46 0.65
CA GLY A 183 10.18 -8.69 1.98
C GLY A 183 8.66 -8.75 2.04
N VAL A 184 8.12 -8.51 3.25
CA VAL A 184 6.69 -8.53 3.53
C VAL A 184 6.10 -7.14 3.30
N PHE A 185 5.08 -7.09 2.46
CA PHE A 185 4.30 -5.91 2.14
C PHE A 185 2.91 -6.05 2.77
N SER A 186 2.23 -4.93 2.94
CA SER A 186 0.82 -4.89 3.30
C SER A 186 0.04 -4.05 2.29
N ALA A 187 -1.04 -4.61 1.78
CA ALA A 187 -2.02 -3.89 0.97
C ALA A 187 -3.27 -3.68 1.82
N SER A 188 -3.57 -2.43 2.15
CA SER A 188 -4.72 -2.01 2.92
C SER A 188 -5.74 -1.35 2.00
N VAL A 189 -6.96 -1.87 1.96
CA VAL A 189 -8.09 -1.28 1.23
C VAL A 189 -9.00 -0.59 2.24
N TYR A 190 -9.26 0.69 2.01
CA TYR A 190 -10.14 1.53 2.82
C TYR A 190 -11.35 1.92 1.99
N LEU A 191 -12.53 1.65 2.54
CA LEU A 191 -13.82 1.98 1.95
C LEU A 191 -14.42 3.17 2.69
N PHE A 192 -14.70 4.23 1.96
CA PHE A 192 -15.30 5.45 2.45
C PHE A 192 -16.70 5.63 1.88
N GLN A 193 -17.58 6.19 2.68
CA GLN A 193 -18.90 6.63 2.25
C GLN A 193 -19.19 8.01 2.86
N ASP A 194 -19.41 9.00 1.99
CA ASP A 194 -19.62 10.41 2.35
C ASP A 194 -18.61 10.96 3.38
N GLY A 195 -17.32 10.72 3.15
CA GLY A 195 -16.27 11.23 4.04
C GLY A 195 -15.89 10.31 5.20
N ASN A 196 -16.72 9.30 5.51
CA ASN A 196 -16.52 8.44 6.68
C ASN A 196 -15.89 7.11 6.29
N LEU A 197 -14.92 6.64 7.08
CA LEU A 197 -14.36 5.31 6.91
C LEU A 197 -15.37 4.27 7.40
N ILE A 198 -15.81 3.43 6.48
CA ILE A 198 -16.81 2.39 6.74
C ILE A 198 -16.15 1.05 7.00
N HIS A 199 -15.18 0.69 6.17
CA HIS A 199 -14.50 -0.60 6.25
C HIS A 199 -13.04 -0.46 5.89
N ALA A 200 -12.19 -1.27 6.53
CA ALA A 200 -10.77 -1.34 6.23
C ALA A 200 -10.31 -2.79 6.32
N GLN A 201 -9.62 -3.28 5.29
CA GLN A 201 -9.07 -4.62 5.25
C GLN A 201 -7.60 -4.57 4.84
N THR A 202 -6.75 -5.32 5.53
CA THR A 202 -5.32 -5.38 5.23
C THR A 202 -4.92 -6.81 4.90
N THR A 203 -4.23 -6.98 3.77
CA THR A 203 -3.70 -8.27 3.31
C THR A 203 -2.18 -8.22 3.27
N PRO A 204 -1.48 -9.16 3.92
CA PRO A 204 -0.05 -9.30 3.76
C PRO A 204 0.28 -9.86 2.36
N LEU A 205 1.37 -9.38 1.77
CA LEU A 205 1.88 -9.78 0.47
C LEU A 205 3.37 -10.09 0.62
N TYR A 206 3.86 -11.12 -0.06
CA TYR A 206 5.28 -11.46 -0.08
C TYR A 206 5.88 -11.08 -1.42
N VAL A 207 6.86 -10.19 -1.41
CA VAL A 207 7.59 -9.76 -2.59
C VAL A 207 9.01 -10.29 -2.49
N SER A 208 9.40 -11.10 -3.46
CA SER A 208 10.77 -11.55 -3.65
C SER A 208 11.15 -11.41 -5.12
N LYS A 209 12.45 -11.32 -5.40
CA LYS A 209 13.02 -11.45 -6.76
C LYS A 209 12.81 -12.85 -7.31
N ALA A 210 11.59 -13.15 -7.75
CA ALA A 210 11.19 -14.45 -8.29
C ALA A 210 11.77 -14.80 -9.68
N GLY A 211 12.60 -13.93 -10.26
CA GLY A 211 13.07 -14.08 -11.65
C GLY A 211 13.93 -15.31 -11.89
N PHE A 212 14.88 -15.61 -10.99
CA PHE A 212 15.78 -16.77 -11.15
C PHE A 212 15.07 -18.09 -10.85
N GLU A 213 14.28 -18.13 -9.79
CA GLU A 213 13.53 -19.33 -9.37
C GLU A 213 12.54 -19.78 -10.45
N ARG A 214 11.79 -18.83 -11.03
CA ARG A 214 10.85 -19.12 -12.12
C ARG A 214 11.60 -19.55 -13.39
N LEU A 215 12.75 -18.96 -13.69
CA LEU A 215 13.58 -19.35 -14.84
C LEU A 215 14.08 -20.79 -14.69
N VAL A 216 14.58 -21.17 -13.52
CA VAL A 216 15.01 -22.55 -13.23
C VAL A 216 13.82 -23.51 -13.32
N TYR A 217 12.67 -23.15 -12.74
CA TYR A 217 11.46 -23.97 -12.78
C TYR A 217 10.93 -24.17 -14.22
N ASP A 218 10.84 -23.10 -15.01
CA ASP A 218 10.40 -23.19 -16.41
C ASP A 218 11.42 -23.95 -17.27
N LEU A 219 12.74 -23.78 -17.07
CA LEU A 219 13.73 -24.60 -17.77
C LEU A 219 13.57 -26.09 -17.41
N ALA A 220 13.42 -26.41 -16.13
CA ALA A 220 13.28 -27.78 -15.67
C ALA A 220 12.00 -28.45 -16.21
N ASN A 221 10.88 -27.72 -16.26
CA ASN A 221 9.58 -28.29 -16.62
C ASN A 221 9.22 -28.16 -18.11
N ARG A 222 9.60 -27.05 -18.77
CA ARG A 222 9.29 -26.81 -20.19
C ARG A 222 10.40 -27.28 -21.14
N GLN A 223 11.66 -27.32 -20.68
CA GLN A 223 12.80 -27.81 -21.47
C GLN A 223 13.72 -28.74 -20.65
N PRO A 224 13.22 -29.92 -20.21
CA PRO A 224 13.95 -30.78 -19.27
C PRO A 224 15.33 -31.21 -19.78
N LEU A 225 15.47 -31.40 -21.10
CA LEU A 225 16.72 -31.82 -21.73
C LEU A 225 17.80 -30.73 -21.68
N THR A 226 17.43 -29.48 -21.98
CA THR A 226 18.33 -28.31 -21.89
C THR A 226 18.77 -28.09 -20.44
N TYR A 227 17.84 -28.19 -19.49
CA TYR A 227 18.12 -28.10 -18.07
C TYR A 227 19.11 -29.18 -17.61
N GLY A 228 18.89 -30.43 -18.01
CA GLY A 228 19.78 -31.55 -17.68
C GLY A 228 21.21 -31.35 -18.21
N ILE A 229 21.36 -30.94 -19.47
CA ILE A 229 22.67 -30.64 -20.06
C ILE A 229 23.37 -29.51 -19.30
N LEU A 230 22.65 -28.42 -19.03
CA LEU A 230 23.21 -27.28 -18.30
C LEU A 230 23.64 -27.66 -16.88
N ALA A 231 22.84 -28.49 -16.19
CA ALA A 231 23.16 -29.00 -14.87
C ALA A 231 24.44 -29.85 -14.87
N VAL A 232 24.61 -30.73 -15.87
CA VAL A 232 25.85 -31.53 -16.04
C VAL A 232 27.05 -30.63 -16.29
N ILE A 233 26.92 -29.63 -17.17
CA ILE A 233 27.99 -28.67 -17.45
C ILE A 233 28.40 -27.94 -16.17
N ILE A 234 27.43 -27.40 -15.41
CA ILE A 234 27.68 -26.71 -14.14
C ILE A 234 28.35 -27.66 -13.13
N ALA A 235 27.92 -28.91 -13.03
CA ALA A 235 28.52 -29.90 -12.14
C ALA A 235 29.98 -30.22 -12.51
N VAL A 236 30.28 -30.39 -13.79
CA VAL A 236 31.65 -30.61 -14.29
C VAL A 236 32.53 -29.38 -14.00
N PHE A 237 32.03 -28.18 -14.26
CA PHE A 237 32.75 -26.94 -13.95
C PHE A 237 32.99 -26.76 -12.45
N ALA A 238 31.99 -27.03 -11.60
CA ALA A 238 32.12 -26.94 -10.16
C ALA A 238 33.13 -27.97 -9.60
N GLY A 239 33.09 -29.21 -10.10
CA GLY A 239 34.05 -30.24 -9.73
C GLY A 239 35.48 -29.90 -10.16
N TRP A 240 35.65 -29.36 -11.37
CA TRP A 240 36.93 -28.85 -11.85
C TRP A 240 37.43 -27.66 -11.00
N ALA A 241 36.58 -26.68 -10.73
CA ALA A 241 36.92 -25.50 -9.92
C ALA A 241 37.30 -25.87 -8.48
N ALA A 242 36.56 -26.79 -7.86
CA ALA A 242 36.90 -27.34 -6.54
C ALA A 242 38.25 -28.05 -6.57
N SER A 243 38.51 -28.89 -7.58
CA SER A 243 39.80 -29.58 -7.74
C SER A 243 40.97 -28.59 -7.87
N VAL A 244 40.79 -27.49 -8.60
CA VAL A 244 41.80 -26.43 -8.76
C VAL A 244 42.00 -25.65 -7.46
N ALA A 245 40.93 -25.32 -6.73
CA ALA A 245 41.00 -24.58 -5.47
C ALA A 245 41.71 -25.39 -4.36
N PHE A 246 41.41 -26.69 -4.24
CA PHE A 246 42.02 -27.58 -3.24
C PHE A 246 43.40 -28.14 -3.65
N ARG A 247 43.84 -27.95 -4.89
CA ARG A 247 45.21 -28.32 -5.33
C ARG A 247 46.30 -27.37 -4.84
N ARG A 248 45.95 -26.26 -4.18
CA ARG A 248 46.92 -25.25 -3.68
C ARG A 248 46.93 -25.09 -2.15
N SER A 249 46.43 -26.07 -1.41
CA SER A 249 46.63 -26.25 0.03
C SER A 249 47.39 -27.53 0.32
#